data_AF-A0A0S2JCZ8-F1
#
_entry.id   AF-A0A0S2JCZ8-F1
#
_cell.length_a   1.000
_cell.length_b   1.000
_cell.length_c   1.000
_cell.angle_alpha   90.00
_cell.angle_beta   90.00
_cell.angle_gamma   90.00
#
_symmetry.space_group_name_H-M   'P 1'
#
loop_
_entity.id
_entity.type
_entity.pdbx_description
1 polymer ?
#
loop_
_entity_poly.entity_id
_entity_poly.type
_entity_poly.pdbx_seq_one_letter_code
_entity_poly.pdbx_strand_id
1 'polypeptide(L)'
;MNQLFKFEEWLTLEDAANHISIKFGRPVTLAHLYQFSLSGDLKLSANFVNPAKAKKVTLIKKEDIKYKKIVPKGIKDFPQTGGFKVPTNAQHPISRELWVESIEAQVVSLSGVWDLSMIGTEKFSIKQLHQQEISSDIEVKVPEAMSVYVKGAKETYELQLLLTMEQYREQHNTPLVNGMRSKILDCALAYPASRLDELDYVLVVKTKEVTRFIQRLGGTPQEVKPPAQTAYKKNTDKLEQRKVNTQARYQRWQDEADKIQEDNPSKPETWVADKIAKMLIAEGRSSARIRKMINNKERWA
;
A
#
# COMPACT_ATOMS: atom_id res chain seq x y z
N MET A 1 6.11 -24.53 18.72
CA MET A 1 4.95 -23.65 18.47
C MET A 1 5.04 -22.53 19.51
N ASN A 2 5.22 -21.27 19.10
CA ASN A 2 5.13 -20.17 20.06
C ASN A 2 3.66 -20.02 20.49
N GLN A 3 3.39 -20.05 21.80
CA GLN A 3 2.03 -20.09 22.36
C GLN A 3 1.21 -18.82 22.06
N LEU A 4 1.87 -17.69 21.76
CA LEU A 4 1.24 -16.41 21.38
C LEU A 4 0.47 -16.46 20.04
N PHE A 5 0.93 -17.24 19.06
CA PHE A 5 0.29 -17.34 17.73
C PHE A 5 -1.14 -17.89 17.75
N LYS A 6 -1.58 -18.49 18.86
CA LYS A 6 -2.95 -19.03 18.99
C LYS A 6 -3.98 -17.95 19.31
N PHE A 7 -3.55 -16.77 19.75
CA PHE A 7 -4.44 -15.73 20.30
C PHE A 7 -4.51 -14.48 19.43
N GLU A 8 -3.57 -14.29 18.51
CA GLU A 8 -3.57 -13.15 17.58
C GLU A 8 -4.40 -13.47 16.33
N GLU A 9 -5.41 -12.67 16.04
CA GLU A 9 -6.27 -12.82 14.85
C GLU A 9 -5.52 -12.51 13.53
N TRP A 10 -4.45 -11.72 13.63
CA TRP A 10 -3.62 -11.25 12.54
C TRP A 10 -2.19 -10.99 13.02
N LEU A 11 -1.25 -10.93 12.08
CA LEU A 11 0.18 -10.69 12.31
C LEU A 11 0.64 -9.48 11.51
N THR A 12 1.65 -8.76 12.02
CA THR A 12 2.39 -7.79 11.20
C THR A 12 3.05 -8.50 10.01
N LEU A 13 3.45 -7.75 8.98
CA LEU A 13 4.11 -8.36 7.82
C LEU A 13 5.45 -8.99 8.21
N GLU A 14 6.19 -8.37 9.13
CA GLU A 14 7.45 -8.86 9.66
C GLU A 14 7.25 -10.18 10.42
N ASP A 15 6.25 -10.25 11.30
CA ASP A 15 5.95 -11.47 12.05
C ASP A 15 5.47 -12.59 11.14
N ALA A 16 4.64 -12.26 10.14
CA ALA A 16 4.21 -13.22 9.13
C ALA A 16 5.42 -13.75 8.31
N ALA A 17 6.31 -12.86 7.87
CA ALA A 17 7.52 -13.24 7.14
C ALA A 17 8.43 -14.13 7.98
N ASN A 18 8.64 -13.79 9.26
CA ASN A 18 9.41 -14.59 10.20
C ASN A 18 8.79 -15.97 10.41
N HIS A 19 7.47 -16.03 10.62
CA HIS A 19 6.77 -17.29 10.85
C HIS A 19 6.84 -18.22 9.62
N ILE A 20 6.59 -17.68 8.42
CA ILE A 20 6.68 -18.44 7.18
C ILE A 20 8.14 -18.89 6.95
N SER A 21 9.14 -18.03 7.23
CA SER A 21 10.56 -18.39 7.10
C SER A 21 10.92 -19.62 7.92
N ILE A 22 10.51 -19.65 9.20
CA ILE A 22 10.76 -20.77 10.12
C ILE A 22 10.14 -22.06 9.57
N LYS A 23 8.91 -21.98 9.06
CA LYS A 23 8.19 -23.15 8.54
C LYS A 23 8.75 -23.67 7.22
N PHE A 24 9.32 -22.78 6.40
CA PHE A 24 9.88 -23.13 5.10
C PHE A 24 11.36 -23.54 5.17
N GLY A 25 12.05 -23.24 6.27
CA GLY A 25 13.49 -23.46 6.40
C GLY A 25 14.34 -22.54 5.50
N ARG A 26 13.75 -21.47 4.95
CA ARG A 26 14.45 -20.47 4.13
C ARG A 26 13.95 -19.05 4.44
N PRO A 27 14.79 -18.01 4.29
CA PRO A 27 14.36 -16.63 4.50
C PRO A 27 13.22 -16.20 3.57
N VAL A 28 12.14 -15.70 4.17
CA VAL A 28 11.04 -15.01 3.51
C VAL A 28 11.10 -13.55 3.95
N THR A 29 11.02 -12.63 2.99
CA THR A 29 11.15 -11.18 3.21
C THR A 29 9.81 -10.50 2.92
N LEU A 30 9.69 -9.21 3.23
CA LEU A 30 8.51 -8.40 2.86
C LEU A 30 8.27 -8.42 1.35
N ALA A 31 9.33 -8.30 0.55
CA ALA A 31 9.24 -8.45 -0.92
C ALA A 31 8.55 -9.75 -1.33
N HIS A 32 8.89 -10.88 -0.69
CA HIS A 32 8.22 -12.15 -0.98
C HIS A 32 6.73 -12.10 -0.62
N LEU A 33 6.34 -11.52 0.51
CA LEU A 33 4.93 -11.39 0.90
C LEU A 33 4.14 -10.53 -0.09
N TYR A 34 4.68 -9.38 -0.49
CA TYR A 34 4.06 -8.53 -1.49
C TYR A 34 3.94 -9.24 -2.84
N GLN A 35 4.98 -9.96 -3.27
CA GLN A 35 4.94 -10.75 -4.50
C GLN A 35 3.86 -11.85 -4.44
N PHE A 36 3.76 -12.59 -3.34
CA PHE A 36 2.71 -13.59 -3.14
C PHE A 36 1.31 -12.97 -3.12
N SER A 37 1.19 -11.75 -2.62
CA SER A 37 -0.08 -11.01 -2.67
C SER A 37 -0.44 -10.58 -4.08
N LEU A 38 0.52 -10.10 -4.85
CA LEU A 38 0.32 -9.69 -6.24
C LEU A 38 -0.01 -10.87 -7.16
N SER A 39 0.50 -12.07 -6.86
CA SER A 39 0.13 -13.31 -7.55
C SER A 39 -1.19 -13.92 -7.07
N GLY A 40 -1.75 -13.43 -5.96
CA GLY A 40 -2.99 -13.94 -5.36
C GLY A 40 -2.81 -15.20 -4.50
N ASP A 41 -1.57 -15.59 -4.20
CA ASP A 41 -1.27 -16.77 -3.39
C ASP A 41 -1.44 -16.50 -1.89
N LEU A 42 -1.15 -15.28 -1.46
CA LEU A 42 -1.31 -14.80 -0.08
C LEU A 42 -2.28 -13.61 -0.06
N LYS A 43 -3.17 -13.54 0.93
CA LYS A 43 -4.01 -12.36 1.13
C LYS A 43 -3.39 -11.41 2.14
N LEU A 44 -3.13 -10.18 1.71
CA LEU A 44 -2.84 -9.07 2.62
C LEU A 44 -4.14 -8.38 3.04
N SER A 45 -4.13 -7.84 4.26
CA SER A 45 -5.26 -7.13 4.84
C SER A 45 -4.79 -5.79 5.38
N ALA A 46 -5.71 -4.83 5.47
CA ALA A 46 -5.51 -3.57 6.18
C ALA A 46 -6.23 -3.65 7.53
N ASN A 47 -5.52 -3.35 8.61
CA ASN A 47 -6.10 -3.12 9.93
C ASN A 47 -6.35 -1.63 10.13
N PHE A 48 -7.62 -1.24 10.12
CA PHE A 48 -8.04 0.15 10.37
C PHE A 48 -8.17 0.38 11.88
N VAL A 49 -7.11 0.96 12.46
CA VAL A 49 -7.06 1.35 13.87
C VAL A 49 -8.05 2.48 14.14
N ASN A 50 -8.11 3.45 13.22
CA ASN A 50 -9.15 4.47 13.17
C ASN A 50 -10.25 4.04 12.19
N PRO A 51 -11.54 4.29 12.45
CA PRO A 51 -12.60 3.90 11.54
C PRO A 51 -12.46 4.55 10.15
N ALA A 52 -12.26 3.74 9.12
CA ALA A 52 -12.21 4.19 7.73
C ALA A 52 -13.63 4.37 7.19
N LYS A 53 -13.87 5.44 6.43
CA LYS A 53 -15.15 5.65 5.76
C LYS A 53 -15.20 4.82 4.49
N ALA A 54 -16.36 4.25 4.18
CA ALA A 54 -16.51 3.44 2.99
C ALA A 54 -17.95 3.45 2.46
N LYS A 55 -18.11 3.15 1.17
CA LYS A 55 -19.40 2.85 0.54
C LYS A 55 -19.39 1.41 0.06
N LYS A 56 -20.50 0.70 0.24
CA LYS A 56 -20.63 -0.67 -0.25
C LYS A 56 -20.74 -0.66 -1.77
N VAL A 57 -20.05 -1.59 -2.42
CA VAL A 57 -19.98 -1.68 -3.88
C VAL A 57 -20.37 -3.07 -4.36
N THR A 58 -21.22 -3.10 -5.38
CA THR A 58 -21.50 -4.31 -6.14
C THR A 58 -20.67 -4.32 -7.42
N LEU A 59 -20.07 -5.47 -7.71
CA LEU A 59 -19.14 -5.64 -8.82
C LEU A 59 -19.77 -6.53 -9.88
N ILE A 60 -19.55 -6.18 -11.14
CA ILE A 60 -19.99 -6.97 -12.29
C ILE A 60 -18.81 -7.29 -13.19
N LYS A 61 -18.76 -8.51 -13.72
CA LYS A 61 -17.74 -8.87 -14.70
C LYS A 61 -18.05 -8.23 -16.05
N LYS A 62 -17.01 -7.94 -16.81
CA LYS A 62 -17.14 -7.34 -18.14
C LYS A 62 -18.03 -8.16 -19.08
N GLU A 63 -17.95 -9.49 -19.00
CA GLU A 63 -18.77 -10.43 -19.79
C GLU A 63 -20.28 -10.33 -19.52
N ASP A 64 -20.66 -9.85 -18.33
CA ASP A 64 -22.06 -9.74 -17.89
C ASP A 64 -22.64 -8.33 -18.13
N ILE A 65 -21.85 -7.42 -18.72
CA ILE A 65 -22.30 -6.04 -18.99
C ILE A 65 -23.26 -6.02 -20.17
N LYS A 66 -24.42 -5.40 -19.94
CA LYS A 66 -25.43 -5.13 -20.95
C LYS A 66 -25.16 -3.76 -21.57
N TYR A 67 -25.23 -3.71 -22.89
CA TYR A 67 -24.99 -2.49 -23.65
C TYR A 67 -26.23 -2.07 -24.42
N LYS A 68 -26.48 -0.76 -24.45
CA LYS A 68 -27.45 -0.14 -25.35
C LYS A 68 -26.73 0.78 -26.32
N LYS A 69 -27.17 0.76 -27.59
CA LYS A 69 -26.71 1.76 -28.57
C LYS A 69 -27.46 3.07 -28.31
N ILE A 70 -26.72 4.12 -28.02
CA ILE A 70 -27.24 5.48 -27.86
C ILE A 70 -26.79 6.31 -29.07
N VAL A 71 -27.74 6.94 -29.74
CA VAL A 71 -27.49 7.88 -30.84
C VAL A 71 -27.76 9.28 -30.28
N PRO A 72 -26.75 10.17 -30.21
CA PRO A 72 -26.94 11.54 -29.77
C PRO A 72 -27.97 12.26 -30.65
N LYS A 73 -28.92 12.94 -30.04
CA LYS A 73 -29.87 13.82 -30.75
C LYS A 73 -29.30 15.24 -30.79
N GLY A 74 -29.43 15.93 -31.92
CA GLY A 74 -29.07 17.35 -32.03
C GLY A 74 -27.61 17.66 -32.35
N ILE A 75 -26.77 16.65 -32.63
CA ILE A 75 -25.41 16.87 -33.15
C ILE A 75 -25.50 16.90 -34.69
N LYS A 76 -25.23 18.07 -35.28
CA LYS A 76 -25.18 18.26 -36.74
C LYS A 76 -24.08 17.36 -37.32
N ASP A 77 -24.37 16.70 -38.44
CA ASP A 77 -23.45 15.81 -39.15
C ASP A 77 -22.99 14.54 -38.38
N PHE A 78 -23.74 14.10 -37.36
CA PHE A 78 -23.46 12.83 -36.70
C PHE A 78 -23.70 11.65 -37.67
N PRO A 79 -22.77 10.67 -37.81
CA PRO A 79 -22.90 9.60 -38.78
C PRO A 79 -24.19 8.80 -38.57
N GLN A 80 -24.96 8.53 -39.64
CA GLN A 80 -26.23 7.78 -39.55
C GLN A 80 -26.06 6.34 -39.03
N THR A 81 -24.88 5.74 -39.23
CA THR A 81 -24.50 4.43 -38.64
C THR A 81 -23.86 4.57 -37.26
N GLY A 82 -23.52 5.79 -36.86
CA GLY A 82 -22.87 6.15 -35.61
C GLY A 82 -23.73 5.85 -34.39
N GLY A 83 -23.08 5.67 -33.25
CA GLY A 83 -23.74 5.50 -31.96
C GLY A 83 -22.77 4.91 -30.95
N PHE A 84 -22.94 5.30 -29.69
CA PHE A 84 -22.11 4.83 -28.60
C PHE A 84 -22.75 3.59 -27.99
N LYS A 85 -21.96 2.55 -27.74
CA LYS A 85 -22.37 1.44 -26.88
C LYS A 85 -22.15 1.88 -25.44
N VAL A 86 -23.23 2.07 -24.71
CA VAL A 86 -23.17 2.56 -23.33
C VAL A 86 -23.63 1.42 -22.42
N PRO A 87 -22.88 1.09 -21.35
CA PRO A 87 -23.32 0.14 -20.34
C PRO A 87 -24.66 0.58 -19.73
N THR A 88 -25.56 -0.37 -19.48
CA THR A 88 -26.86 -0.09 -18.83
C THR A 88 -26.97 -0.62 -17.40
N ASN A 89 -26.07 -1.52 -17.00
CA ASN A 89 -26.00 -2.12 -15.67
C ASN A 89 -24.59 -2.02 -15.05
N ALA A 90 -23.79 -1.04 -15.48
CA ALA A 90 -22.48 -0.79 -14.91
C ALA A 90 -22.19 0.71 -14.95
N GLN A 91 -21.45 1.21 -13.96
CA GLN A 91 -21.06 2.61 -13.85
C GLN A 91 -19.72 2.86 -14.56
N HIS A 92 -18.63 2.26 -14.07
CA HIS A 92 -17.30 2.47 -14.61
C HIS A 92 -16.41 1.22 -14.44
N PRO A 93 -15.37 1.06 -15.28
CA PRO A 93 -14.42 -0.04 -15.14
C PRO A 93 -13.51 0.17 -13.92
N ILE A 94 -13.14 -0.92 -13.26
CA ILE A 94 -12.07 -0.99 -12.25
C ILE A 94 -10.83 -1.63 -12.87
N SER A 95 -11.04 -2.66 -13.69
CA SER A 95 -9.97 -3.35 -14.42
C SER A 95 -10.48 -3.83 -15.79
N ARG A 96 -9.65 -4.57 -16.52
CA ARG A 96 -10.04 -5.14 -17.83
C ARG A 96 -11.24 -6.09 -17.73
N GLU A 97 -11.40 -6.77 -16.60
CA GLU A 97 -12.41 -7.83 -16.42
C GLU A 97 -13.54 -7.44 -15.46
N LEU A 98 -13.41 -6.33 -14.74
CA LEU A 98 -14.28 -6.00 -13.61
C LEU A 98 -14.70 -4.54 -13.62
N TRP A 99 -16.00 -4.32 -13.37
CA TRP A 99 -16.64 -3.02 -13.33
C TRP A 99 -17.41 -2.84 -12.02
N VAL A 100 -17.64 -1.58 -11.65
CA VAL A 100 -18.63 -1.22 -10.65
C VAL A 100 -20.01 -1.35 -11.26
N GLU A 101 -20.86 -2.21 -10.69
CA GLU A 101 -22.29 -2.27 -11.02
C GLU A 101 -23.05 -1.15 -10.33
N SER A 102 -22.84 -1.01 -9.02
CA SER A 102 -23.48 -0.01 -8.19
C SER A 102 -22.64 0.33 -6.96
N ILE A 103 -22.81 1.57 -6.48
CA ILE A 103 -22.24 2.07 -5.23
C ILE A 103 -23.43 2.51 -4.38
N GLU A 104 -23.52 1.99 -3.15
CA GLU A 104 -24.55 2.40 -2.21
C GLU A 104 -24.29 3.85 -1.74
N ALA A 105 -25.35 4.65 -1.62
CA ALA A 105 -25.23 6.05 -1.21
C ALA A 105 -24.79 6.20 0.26
N GLN A 106 -25.11 5.21 1.10
CA GLN A 106 -24.80 5.23 2.52
C GLN A 106 -23.31 5.07 2.77
N VAL A 107 -22.74 5.98 3.57
CA VAL A 107 -21.37 5.86 4.07
C VAL A 107 -21.39 5.08 5.38
N VAL A 108 -20.56 4.06 5.47
CA VAL A 108 -20.34 3.26 6.68
C VAL A 108 -18.95 3.50 7.24
N SER A 109 -18.74 3.11 8.49
CA SER A 109 -17.43 3.12 9.14
C SER A 109 -16.92 1.69 9.31
N LEU A 110 -15.74 1.42 8.76
CA LEU A 110 -15.05 0.13 8.84
C LEU A 110 -13.94 0.22 9.89
N SER A 111 -13.91 -0.73 10.81
CA SER A 111 -12.83 -0.87 11.81
C SER A 111 -12.27 -2.29 11.79
N GLY A 112 -11.05 -2.47 12.28
CA GLY A 112 -10.39 -3.76 12.34
C GLY A 112 -9.88 -4.23 10.99
N VAL A 113 -9.83 -5.55 10.77
CA VAL A 113 -9.06 -6.15 9.68
C VAL A 113 -9.90 -6.52 8.44
N TRP A 114 -9.63 -5.84 7.33
CA TRP A 114 -10.30 -6.03 6.04
C TRP A 114 -9.33 -6.50 4.97
N ASP A 115 -9.71 -7.49 4.17
CA ASP A 115 -8.82 -8.01 3.13
C ASP A 115 -8.69 -7.00 1.99
N LEU A 116 -7.48 -6.76 1.49
CA LEU A 116 -7.31 -5.99 0.26
C LEU A 116 -7.90 -6.79 -0.91
N SER A 117 -8.77 -6.18 -1.71
CA SER A 117 -9.42 -6.90 -2.82
C SER A 117 -8.48 -7.17 -4.00
N MET A 118 -7.39 -6.41 -4.11
CA MET A 118 -6.40 -6.48 -5.19
C MET A 118 -7.00 -6.25 -6.60
N ILE A 119 -8.05 -5.42 -6.68
CA ILE A 119 -8.74 -5.06 -7.93
C ILE A 119 -8.53 -3.59 -8.32
N GLY A 120 -8.32 -2.69 -7.35
CA GLY A 120 -8.15 -1.25 -7.57
C GLY A 120 -6.74 -0.75 -7.27
N THR A 121 -6.64 0.48 -6.76
CA THR A 121 -5.35 1.14 -6.49
C THR A 121 -4.58 0.49 -5.34
N GLU A 122 -5.23 -0.26 -4.44
CA GLU A 122 -4.55 -1.03 -3.39
C GLU A 122 -3.49 -1.98 -3.99
N LYS A 123 -3.78 -2.56 -5.15
CA LYS A 123 -2.83 -3.44 -5.86
C LYS A 123 -1.58 -2.67 -6.30
N PHE A 124 -1.74 -1.42 -6.73
CA PHE A 124 -0.63 -0.57 -7.14
C PHE A 124 0.15 -0.07 -5.93
N SER A 125 -0.50 0.20 -4.79
CA SER A 125 0.17 0.46 -3.51
C SER A 125 1.03 -0.72 -3.09
N ILE A 126 0.52 -1.95 -3.13
CA ILE A 126 1.32 -3.15 -2.85
C ILE A 126 2.46 -3.33 -3.86
N LYS A 127 2.22 -3.02 -5.14
CA LYS A 127 3.28 -3.06 -6.17
C LYS A 127 4.38 -2.03 -5.90
N GLN A 128 4.02 -0.84 -5.44
CA GLN A 128 4.96 0.20 -5.05
C GLN A 128 5.80 -0.24 -3.84
N LEU A 129 5.15 -0.80 -2.79
CA LEU A 129 5.85 -1.33 -1.63
C LEU A 129 6.80 -2.49 -2.02
N HIS A 130 6.34 -3.41 -2.88
CA HIS A 130 7.20 -4.46 -3.43
C HIS A 130 8.42 -3.87 -4.14
N GLN A 131 8.21 -2.87 -4.98
CA GLN A 131 9.28 -2.24 -5.73
C GLN A 131 10.30 -1.59 -4.79
N GLN A 132 9.85 -0.87 -3.77
CA GLN A 132 10.71 -0.25 -2.75
C GLN A 132 11.60 -1.26 -2.01
N GLU A 133 11.11 -2.48 -1.77
CA GLU A 133 11.91 -3.55 -1.16
C GLU A 133 13.01 -4.11 -2.07
N ILE A 134 12.86 -4.02 -3.39
CA ILE A 134 13.80 -4.62 -4.36
C ILE A 134 14.69 -3.60 -5.08
N SER A 135 14.23 -2.35 -5.25
CA SER A 135 14.98 -1.23 -5.85
C SER A 135 14.30 0.11 -5.56
N SER A 136 15.07 1.06 -5.03
CA SER A 136 14.61 2.40 -4.62
C SER A 136 14.33 3.36 -5.78
N ASP A 137 14.77 3.03 -6.99
CA ASP A 137 14.90 4.02 -8.07
C ASP A 137 13.77 3.91 -9.11
N ILE A 138 12.80 3.02 -8.89
CA ILE A 138 11.68 2.77 -9.80
C ILE A 138 10.38 3.18 -9.12
N GLU A 139 9.73 4.19 -9.68
CA GLU A 139 8.41 4.61 -9.27
C GLU A 139 7.31 3.86 -10.05
N VAL A 140 6.37 3.26 -9.33
CA VAL A 140 5.19 2.65 -9.93
C VAL A 140 4.16 3.73 -10.21
N LYS A 141 3.91 3.98 -11.50
CA LYS A 141 2.82 4.85 -11.94
C LYS A 141 1.47 4.23 -11.53
N VAL A 142 0.75 4.93 -10.67
CA VAL A 142 -0.63 4.58 -10.29
C VAL A 142 -1.57 5.25 -11.29
N PRO A 143 -2.53 4.52 -11.89
CA PRO A 143 -3.53 5.12 -12.77
C PRO A 143 -4.34 6.18 -12.00
N GLU A 144 -4.49 7.37 -12.59
CA GLU A 144 -5.44 8.37 -12.12
C GLU A 144 -6.88 7.83 -12.33
N ALA A 145 -7.80 8.16 -11.40
CA ALA A 145 -9.21 7.77 -11.41
C ALA A 145 -9.56 6.31 -11.04
N MET A 146 -8.73 5.64 -10.23
CA MET A 146 -9.10 4.37 -9.59
C MET A 146 -9.19 4.53 -8.07
N SER A 147 -10.08 3.76 -7.45
CA SER A 147 -10.31 3.80 -6.00
C SER A 147 -9.64 2.63 -5.27
N VAL A 148 -9.54 2.76 -3.95
CA VAL A 148 -9.13 1.69 -3.05
C VAL A 148 -10.32 0.83 -2.64
N TYR A 149 -10.19 -0.49 -2.81
CA TYR A 149 -11.23 -1.45 -2.42
C TYR A 149 -10.74 -2.42 -1.35
N VAL A 150 -11.66 -2.77 -0.43
CA VAL A 150 -11.46 -3.80 0.59
C VAL A 150 -12.62 -4.76 0.61
N LYS A 151 -12.38 -5.99 1.09
CA LYS A 151 -13.35 -7.07 1.08
C LYS A 151 -13.50 -7.70 2.47
N GLY A 152 -14.75 -7.87 2.87
CA GLY A 152 -15.16 -8.71 3.99
C GLY A 152 -15.40 -10.15 3.55
N ALA A 153 -16.18 -10.91 4.32
CA ALA A 153 -16.52 -12.29 3.97
C ALA A 153 -17.41 -12.38 2.72
N LYS A 154 -18.35 -11.44 2.56
CA LYS A 154 -19.35 -11.43 1.47
C LYS A 154 -19.41 -10.11 0.70
N GLU A 155 -18.94 -9.03 1.30
CA GLU A 155 -19.16 -7.67 0.81
C GLU A 155 -17.85 -7.02 0.40
N THR A 156 -17.94 -6.14 -0.59
CA THR A 156 -16.83 -5.31 -1.05
C THR A 156 -17.19 -3.86 -0.77
N TYR A 157 -16.19 -3.09 -0.35
CA TYR A 157 -16.33 -1.68 -0.02
C TYR A 157 -15.29 -0.87 -0.77
N GLU A 158 -15.71 0.29 -1.25
CA GLU A 158 -14.83 1.35 -1.74
C GLU A 158 -14.53 2.30 -0.59
N LEU A 159 -13.25 2.49 -0.26
CA LEU A 159 -12.86 3.41 0.80
C LEU A 159 -13.08 4.86 0.36
N GLN A 160 -13.51 5.68 1.30
CA GLN A 160 -13.84 7.08 1.08
C GLN A 160 -13.02 7.96 2.01
N LEU A 161 -12.69 9.15 1.52
CA LEU A 161 -12.25 10.28 2.33
C LEU A 161 -13.44 11.23 2.53
N LEU A 162 -13.40 12.03 3.59
CA LEU A 162 -14.40 13.06 3.84
C LEU A 162 -13.80 14.43 3.58
N LEU A 163 -14.45 15.21 2.72
CA LEU A 163 -14.12 16.62 2.57
C LEU A 163 -14.39 17.35 3.88
N THR A 164 -13.52 18.30 4.21
CA THR A 164 -13.90 19.31 5.19
C THR A 164 -15.05 20.14 4.64
N MET A 165 -15.82 20.78 5.54
CA MET A 165 -16.91 21.67 5.13
C MET A 165 -16.42 22.84 4.26
N GLU A 166 -15.16 23.23 4.39
CA GLU A 166 -14.54 24.28 3.58
C GLU A 166 -14.29 23.78 2.16
N GLN A 167 -13.61 22.64 2.01
CA GLN A 167 -13.34 22.01 0.71
C GLN A 167 -14.63 21.72 -0.05
N TYR A 168 -15.66 21.22 0.63
CA TYR A 168 -16.97 20.98 0.03
C TYR A 168 -17.58 22.27 -0.56
N ARG A 169 -17.52 23.39 0.17
CA ARG A 169 -18.09 24.66 -0.30
C ARG A 169 -17.32 25.24 -1.47
N GLU A 170 -16.00 25.15 -1.47
CA GLU A 170 -15.16 25.58 -2.59
C GLU A 170 -15.52 24.80 -3.86
N GLN A 171 -15.67 23.47 -3.73
CA GLN A 171 -15.99 22.60 -4.86
C GLN A 171 -17.42 22.80 -5.39
N HIS A 172 -18.39 23.05 -4.51
CA HIS A 172 -19.81 23.12 -4.87
C HIS A 172 -20.36 24.55 -4.94
N ASN A 173 -19.50 25.56 -4.85
CA ASN A 173 -19.84 26.99 -4.89
C ASN A 173 -21.11 27.33 -4.08
N THR A 174 -21.21 26.79 -2.86
CA THR A 174 -22.45 26.81 -2.08
C THR A 174 -22.52 28.07 -1.23
N PRO A 175 -23.40 29.04 -1.52
CA PRO A 175 -23.47 30.30 -0.79
C PRO A 175 -24.04 30.10 0.62
N LEU A 176 -23.63 30.97 1.55
CA LEU A 176 -24.29 31.11 2.85
C LEU A 176 -25.70 31.66 2.66
N VAL A 177 -26.72 30.85 2.95
CA VAL A 177 -28.11 31.32 2.95
C VAL A 177 -28.44 31.89 4.32
N ASN A 178 -28.62 33.22 4.41
CA ASN A 178 -29.01 33.94 5.62
C ASN A 178 -28.14 33.65 6.86
N GLY A 179 -26.83 33.46 6.68
CA GLY A 179 -25.89 33.17 7.77
C GLY A 179 -26.07 31.80 8.43
N MET A 180 -26.98 30.96 7.93
CA MET A 180 -27.19 29.59 8.44
C MET A 180 -26.39 28.58 7.61
N ARG A 181 -25.74 27.64 8.31
CA ARG A 181 -25.06 26.50 7.68
C ARG A 181 -26.09 25.40 7.41
N SER A 182 -26.23 24.97 6.16
CA SER A 182 -27.04 23.79 5.85
C SER A 182 -26.44 22.55 6.53
N LYS A 183 -27.29 21.64 7.02
CA LYS A 183 -26.85 20.32 7.47
C LYS A 183 -26.48 19.51 6.22
N ILE A 184 -25.18 19.35 5.98
CA ILE A 184 -24.66 18.50 4.92
C ILE A 184 -24.47 17.08 5.49
N LEU A 185 -25.03 16.08 4.82
CA LEU A 185 -24.89 14.67 5.19
C LEU A 185 -23.49 14.18 4.81
N ASP A 186 -22.91 13.26 5.60
CA ASP A 186 -21.61 12.63 5.31
C ASP A 186 -21.53 12.05 3.89
N CYS A 187 -22.64 11.54 3.34
CA CYS A 187 -22.69 11.02 1.97
C CYS A 187 -22.37 12.08 0.89
N ALA A 188 -22.65 13.35 1.16
CA ALA A 188 -22.34 14.46 0.27
C ALA A 188 -20.87 14.93 0.38
N LEU A 189 -20.20 14.62 1.50
CA LEU A 189 -18.78 14.95 1.73
C LEU A 189 -17.85 13.81 1.30
N ALA A 190 -18.38 12.60 1.13
CA ALA A 190 -17.61 11.40 0.85
C ALA A 190 -17.20 11.30 -0.62
N TYR A 191 -15.90 11.19 -0.87
CA TYR A 191 -15.31 10.93 -2.17
C TYR A 191 -14.35 9.73 -2.11
N PRO A 192 -14.12 9.01 -3.22
CA PRO A 192 -13.29 7.82 -3.19
C PRO A 192 -11.83 8.11 -2.83
N ALA A 193 -11.26 7.29 -1.93
CA ALA A 193 -9.83 7.30 -1.67
C ALA A 193 -9.08 6.78 -2.90
N SER A 194 -8.08 7.54 -3.35
CA SER A 194 -7.29 7.21 -4.54
C SER A 194 -6.10 6.31 -4.19
N ARG A 195 -5.60 6.40 -2.96
CA ARG A 195 -4.45 5.63 -2.50
C ARG A 195 -4.66 5.14 -1.07
N LEU A 196 -4.04 3.99 -0.78
CA LEU A 196 -4.17 3.38 0.54
C LEU A 196 -3.45 4.22 1.64
N ASP A 197 -2.39 4.96 1.28
CA ASP A 197 -1.61 5.82 2.19
C ASP A 197 -2.32 7.13 2.58
N GLU A 198 -3.50 7.41 2.04
CA GLU A 198 -4.38 8.51 2.48
C GLU A 198 -5.17 8.16 3.76
N LEU A 199 -5.06 6.92 4.24
CA LEU A 199 -5.83 6.38 5.36
C LEU A 199 -4.90 5.93 6.49
N ASP A 200 -5.42 5.91 7.71
CA ASP A 200 -4.72 5.35 8.87
C ASP A 200 -4.92 3.83 8.92
N TYR A 201 -3.93 3.07 8.47
CA TYR A 201 -3.98 1.60 8.48
C TYR A 201 -2.63 0.98 8.79
N VAL A 202 -2.66 -0.28 9.20
CA VAL A 202 -1.49 -1.15 9.30
C VAL A 202 -1.68 -2.33 8.35
N LEU A 203 -0.69 -2.63 7.51
CA LEU A 203 -0.71 -3.85 6.71
C LEU A 203 -0.45 -5.07 7.59
N VAL A 204 -1.31 -6.07 7.43
CA VAL A 204 -1.29 -7.28 8.26
C VAL A 204 -1.61 -8.51 7.40
N VAL A 205 -1.32 -9.69 7.94
CA VAL A 205 -1.78 -10.98 7.40
C VAL A 205 -2.61 -11.67 8.46
N LYS A 206 -3.83 -12.10 8.13
CA LYS A 206 -4.67 -12.87 9.07
C LYS A 206 -3.96 -14.18 9.44
N THR A 207 -4.02 -14.60 10.71
CA THR A 207 -3.34 -15.82 11.17
C THR A 207 -3.85 -17.09 10.45
N LYS A 208 -5.15 -17.14 10.16
CA LYS A 208 -5.78 -18.18 9.34
C LYS A 208 -5.21 -18.23 7.92
N GLU A 209 -4.86 -17.08 7.37
CA GLU A 209 -4.32 -16.94 6.03
C GLU A 209 -2.88 -17.44 5.95
N VAL A 210 -2.05 -17.08 6.95
CA VAL A 210 -0.68 -17.63 7.07
C VAL A 210 -0.72 -19.15 7.18
N THR A 211 -1.62 -19.68 8.01
CA THR A 211 -1.81 -21.14 8.16
C THR A 211 -2.24 -21.78 6.84
N ARG A 212 -3.24 -21.20 6.16
CA ARG A 212 -3.69 -21.65 4.83
C ARG A 212 -2.56 -21.66 3.81
N PHE A 213 -1.75 -20.60 3.77
CA PHE A 213 -0.64 -20.46 2.84
C PHE A 213 0.44 -21.54 3.07
N ILE A 214 0.83 -21.75 4.32
CA ILE A 214 1.80 -22.80 4.70
C ILE A 214 1.27 -24.19 4.35
N GLN A 215 0.01 -24.48 4.67
CA GLN A 215 -0.61 -25.77 4.36
C GLN A 215 -0.68 -26.04 2.86
N ARG A 216 -1.05 -25.04 2.05
CA ARG A 216 -1.07 -25.15 0.59
C ARG A 216 0.30 -25.51 0.03
N LEU A 217 1.37 -25.03 0.66
CA LEU A 217 2.75 -25.29 0.26
C LEU A 217 3.30 -26.59 0.85
N GLY A 218 2.74 -27.07 1.97
CA GLY A 218 3.03 -28.38 2.57
C GLY A 218 2.27 -29.57 1.96
N GLY A 219 1.35 -29.31 1.01
CA GLY A 219 0.54 -30.31 0.30
C GLY A 219 1.27 -31.09 -0.80
N THR A 220 2.49 -31.56 -0.51
CA THR A 220 3.22 -32.73 -1.06
C THR A 220 4.68 -32.54 -0.61
N PRO A 221 5.23 -33.42 0.25
CA PRO A 221 6.66 -33.66 0.24
C PRO A 221 6.94 -34.40 -1.07
N GLN A 222 7.28 -33.67 -2.14
CA GLN A 222 8.19 -34.31 -3.08
C GLN A 222 9.49 -34.51 -2.31
N GLU A 223 9.90 -35.76 -2.14
CA GLU A 223 11.32 -36.12 -2.16
C GLU A 223 11.89 -35.61 -3.48
N VAL A 224 12.15 -34.31 -3.56
CA VAL A 224 13.08 -33.78 -4.53
C VAL A 224 14.42 -34.24 -3.97
N LYS A 225 14.96 -35.31 -4.56
CA LYS A 225 16.40 -35.62 -4.50
C LYS A 225 17.14 -34.29 -4.48
N PRO A 226 18.00 -34.02 -3.49
CA PRO A 226 18.62 -32.71 -3.35
C PRO A 226 19.15 -32.31 -4.72
N PRO A 227 18.71 -31.18 -5.31
CA PRO A 227 19.33 -30.71 -6.53
C PRO A 227 20.81 -30.62 -6.19
N ALA A 228 21.66 -31.22 -7.04
CA ALA A 228 23.11 -31.18 -6.87
C ALA A 228 23.45 -29.77 -6.42
N GLN A 229 24.03 -29.65 -5.23
CA GLN A 229 24.31 -28.38 -4.58
C GLN A 229 25.02 -27.49 -5.60
N THR A 230 24.28 -26.61 -6.26
CA THR A 230 24.92 -25.57 -7.05
C THR A 230 25.48 -24.65 -6.00
N ALA A 231 26.81 -24.73 -5.85
CA ALA A 231 27.57 -23.92 -4.93
C ALA A 231 27.00 -22.50 -4.99
N TYR A 232 26.54 -22.00 -3.84
CA TYR A 232 26.00 -20.66 -3.69
C TYR A 232 26.93 -19.67 -4.42
N LYS A 233 26.53 -19.22 -5.61
CA LYS A 233 27.23 -18.13 -6.29
C LYS A 233 26.81 -16.86 -5.58
N LYS A 234 27.61 -16.47 -4.58
CA LYS A 234 27.53 -15.17 -3.93
C LYS A 234 27.40 -14.12 -5.03
N ASN A 235 26.28 -13.39 -5.04
CA ASN A 235 26.09 -12.28 -5.97
C ASN A 235 26.96 -11.13 -5.46
N THR A 236 28.24 -11.19 -5.82
CA THR A 236 29.30 -10.27 -5.38
C THR A 236 28.91 -8.84 -5.75
N ASP A 237 28.36 -8.63 -6.94
CA ASP A 237 28.00 -7.29 -7.44
C ASP A 237 26.93 -6.61 -6.59
N LYS A 238 25.86 -7.34 -6.21
CA LYS A 238 24.83 -6.80 -5.30
C LYS A 238 25.35 -6.56 -3.89
N LEU A 239 26.31 -7.36 -3.42
CA LEU A 239 26.92 -7.19 -2.11
C LEU A 239 27.85 -5.99 -2.07
N GLU A 240 28.66 -5.80 -3.12
CA GLU A 240 29.52 -4.63 -3.28
C GLU A 240 28.68 -3.35 -3.44
N GLN A 241 27.59 -3.38 -4.23
CA GLN A 241 26.70 -2.22 -4.35
C GLN A 241 26.06 -1.84 -3.01
N ARG A 242 25.62 -2.82 -2.20
CA ARG A 242 25.06 -2.55 -0.87
C ARG A 242 26.10 -1.98 0.09
N LYS A 243 27.36 -2.42 0.00
CA LYS A 243 28.47 -1.84 0.77
C LYS A 243 28.72 -0.39 0.35
N VAL A 244 28.84 -0.12 -0.94
CA VAL A 244 29.04 1.22 -1.49
C VAL A 244 27.92 2.16 -1.07
N ASN A 245 26.65 1.74 -1.21
CA ASN A 245 25.51 2.57 -0.81
C ASN A 245 25.47 2.82 0.71
N THR A 246 25.87 1.83 1.50
CA THR A 246 25.96 1.97 2.97
C THR A 246 27.09 2.93 3.35
N GLN A 247 28.25 2.84 2.70
CA GLN A 247 29.40 3.71 2.94
C GLN A 247 29.12 5.16 2.51
N ALA A 248 28.53 5.35 1.32
CA ALA A 248 28.12 6.67 0.84
C ALA A 248 27.08 7.33 1.76
N ARG A 249 26.18 6.56 2.36
CA ARG A 249 25.25 7.07 3.38
C ARG A 249 25.99 7.52 4.64
N TYR A 250 26.91 6.71 5.14
CA TYR A 250 27.68 7.06 6.34
C TYR A 250 28.58 8.29 6.10
N GLN A 251 29.16 8.40 4.91
CA GLN A 251 29.93 9.58 4.53
C GLN A 251 29.05 10.83 4.55
N ARG A 252 27.86 10.80 3.94
CA ARG A 252 26.91 11.93 4.00
C ARG A 252 26.54 12.34 5.43
N TRP A 253 26.42 11.38 6.34
CA TRP A 253 26.18 11.69 7.75
C TRP A 253 27.38 12.30 8.45
N GLN A 254 28.60 11.87 8.11
CA GLN A 254 29.83 12.44 8.65
C GLN A 254 30.05 13.86 8.13
N ASP A 255 29.92 14.07 6.82
CA ASP A 255 30.08 15.38 6.19
C ASP A 255 29.10 16.40 6.79
N GLU A 256 27.85 16.00 7.01
CA GLU A 256 26.85 16.87 7.62
C GLU A 256 27.09 17.07 9.12
N ALA A 257 27.59 16.05 9.82
CA ALA A 257 27.97 16.19 11.22
C ALA A 257 29.13 17.18 11.41
N ASP A 258 30.15 17.12 10.54
CA ASP A 258 31.30 18.01 10.58
C ASP A 258 30.86 19.46 10.32
N LYS A 259 29.99 19.72 9.34
CA LYS A 259 29.38 21.06 9.13
C LYS A 259 28.60 21.56 10.34
N ILE A 260 27.74 20.72 10.92
CA ILE A 260 26.95 21.10 12.10
C ILE A 260 27.87 21.41 13.28
N GLN A 261 28.97 20.67 13.42
CA GLN A 261 29.96 20.85 14.49
C GLN A 261 30.80 22.11 14.29
N GLU A 262 31.17 22.45 13.06
CA GLU A 262 31.84 23.73 12.71
C GLU A 262 30.95 24.92 13.11
N ASP A 263 29.66 24.87 12.79
CA ASP A 263 28.69 25.91 13.16
C ASP A 263 28.36 25.91 14.66
N ASN A 264 28.56 24.79 15.37
CA ASN A 264 28.15 24.61 16.77
C ASN A 264 29.21 23.88 17.61
N PRO A 265 30.42 24.45 17.83
CA PRO A 265 31.56 23.70 18.40
C PRO A 265 31.34 23.19 19.82
N SER A 266 30.46 23.84 20.59
CA SER A 266 30.17 23.50 22.00
C SER A 266 29.09 22.42 22.17
N LYS A 267 28.45 21.97 21.08
CA LYS A 267 27.37 20.98 21.16
C LYS A 267 27.91 19.55 21.18
N PRO A 268 27.32 18.66 22.00
CA PRO A 268 27.71 17.27 22.04
C PRO A 268 27.23 16.51 20.80
N GLU A 269 27.94 15.45 20.42
CA GLU A 269 27.62 14.60 19.26
C GLU A 269 26.20 13.99 19.33
N THR A 270 25.65 13.79 20.53
CA THR A 270 24.25 13.38 20.72
C THR A 270 23.29 14.37 20.08
N TRP A 271 23.54 15.66 20.30
CA TRP A 271 22.73 16.75 19.78
C TRP A 271 22.89 16.86 18.24
N VAL A 272 24.10 16.67 17.73
CA VAL A 272 24.36 16.63 16.28
C VAL A 272 23.62 15.47 15.62
N ALA A 273 23.67 14.27 16.20
CA ALA A 273 22.97 13.10 15.69
C ALA A 273 21.44 13.24 15.76
N ASP A 274 20.90 13.89 16.80
CA ASP A 274 19.47 14.21 16.90
C ASP A 274 19.02 15.21 15.83
N LYS A 275 19.89 16.16 15.45
CA LYS A 275 19.63 17.09 14.35
C LYS A 275 19.61 16.37 13.01
N ILE A 276 20.61 15.54 12.73
CA ILE A 276 20.69 14.75 11.49
C ILE A 276 19.50 13.79 11.37
N ALA A 277 19.09 13.13 12.46
CA ALA A 277 17.95 12.20 12.46
C ALA A 277 16.62 12.83 12.00
N LYS A 278 16.49 14.16 12.08
CA LYS A 278 15.32 14.93 11.62
C LYS A 278 15.44 15.40 10.17
N MET A 279 16.60 15.22 9.54
CA MET A 279 16.85 15.63 8.15
C MET A 279 16.52 14.50 7.18
N LEU A 280 16.24 14.85 5.92
CA LEU A 280 15.96 13.86 4.87
C LEU A 280 17.12 12.88 4.65
N ILE A 281 18.35 13.32 4.88
CA ILE A 281 19.55 12.47 4.75
C ILE A 281 19.59 11.30 5.75
N ALA A 282 18.79 11.35 6.82
CA ALA A 282 18.72 10.26 7.80
C ALA A 282 18.02 9.01 7.25
N GLU A 283 17.22 9.12 6.19
CA GLU A 283 16.48 7.99 5.60
C GLU A 283 15.70 7.19 6.69
N GLY A 284 15.08 7.90 7.64
CA GLY A 284 14.31 7.31 8.75
C GLY A 284 15.15 6.64 9.85
N ARG A 285 16.46 6.85 9.91
CA ARG A 285 17.34 6.21 10.90
C ARG A 285 17.37 7.00 12.22
N SER A 286 17.41 6.26 13.33
CA SER A 286 17.44 6.84 14.67
C SER A 286 18.75 7.57 14.95
N SER A 287 18.69 8.61 15.79
CA SER A 287 19.85 9.37 16.23
C SER A 287 20.90 8.49 16.92
N ALA A 288 20.48 7.46 17.66
CA ALA A 288 21.40 6.49 18.27
C ALA A 288 22.26 5.75 17.22
N ARG A 289 21.68 5.40 16.06
CA ARG A 289 22.41 4.72 14.98
C ARG A 289 23.32 5.68 14.22
N ILE A 290 22.86 6.91 14.01
CA ILE A 290 23.64 7.98 13.34
C ILE A 290 24.86 8.35 14.19
N ARG A 291 24.67 8.59 15.50
CA ARG A 291 25.75 8.86 16.47
C ARG A 291 26.81 7.76 16.44
N LYS A 292 26.39 6.49 16.46
CA LYS A 292 27.32 5.36 16.42
C LYS A 292 28.19 5.34 15.15
N MET A 293 27.69 5.85 14.03
CA MET A 293 28.42 5.87 12.76
C MET A 293 29.30 7.11 12.58
N ILE A 294 28.88 8.27 13.09
CA ILE A 294 29.71 9.49 13.12
C ILE A 294 30.92 9.29 14.03
N ASN A 295 30.75 8.61 15.17
CA ASN A 295 31.82 8.40 16.15
C ASN A 295 32.84 7.32 15.75
N ASN A 296 32.64 6.63 14.63
CA ASN A 296 33.48 5.52 14.18
C ASN A 296 34.32 5.92 12.96
N LYS A 297 34.98 7.09 13.05
CA LYS A 297 35.73 7.73 11.93
C LYS A 297 36.85 6.84 11.37
N GLU A 298 37.40 5.92 12.15
CA GLU A 298 38.57 5.10 11.77
C GLU A 298 38.24 3.79 11.03
N ARG A 299 36.96 3.40 10.94
CA ARG A 299 36.60 2.06 10.43
C ARG A 299 36.33 2.01 8.91
N TRP A 300 36.29 3.15 8.24
CA TRP A 300 35.81 3.26 6.85
C TRP A 300 36.58 4.26 5.96
N ALA A 301 37.72 4.77 6.44
CA ALA A 301 38.77 5.37 5.64
C ALA A 301 39.66 4.26 5.05
#